data_AF-A0A432YRA8-F1
#
_entry.id   AF-A0A432YRA8-F1
#
_cell.length_a   1.000
_cell.length_b   1.000
_cell.length_c   1.000
_cell.angle_alpha   90.00
_cell.angle_beta   90.00
_cell.angle_gamma   90.00
#
_symmetry.space_group_name_H-M   'P 1'
#
loop_
_entity.id
_entity.type
_entity.pdbx_description
1 polymer ?
#
loop_
_entity_poly.entity_id
_entity_poly.type
_entity_poly.pdbx_seq_one_letter_code
_entity_poly.pdbx_strand_id
1 'polypeptide(L)'
;MTTRVLFVCTANSARSIMAEAILRQLGGADFVAESAGTEPAQPDERALAALEKLGFTTSGLRSSRLAEFDGQQFDYIISLCDRTRHECQSRFASQNFLAWDFADPVAGNTLELFDRTALQLKERIEMFLRVLSHASDRGHLFDRPQSFFKIMADPLRLQMISLLAQHGELCVCDLVEATGMSQPKVSRHLAQLRDYGLLIDRKTARWVHYRINPALPDWMRHVINTVNDYNLNYQTAR
;
A
#
# COMPACT_ATOMS: atom_id res chain seq x y z
N MET A 1 -0.85 11.45 -0.79
CA MET A 1 0.62 11.63 -0.81
C MET A 1 1.17 10.83 -1.98
N THR A 2 2.21 11.32 -2.65
CA THR A 2 2.80 10.61 -3.79
C THR A 2 3.79 9.54 -3.29
N THR A 3 3.65 8.31 -3.77
CA THR A 3 4.48 7.17 -3.36
C THR A 3 5.82 7.21 -4.10
N ARG A 4 6.93 7.30 -3.37
CA ARG A 4 8.29 7.31 -3.95
C ARG A 4 8.88 5.90 -4.01
N VAL A 5 9.35 5.50 -5.19
CA VAL A 5 9.92 4.17 -5.43
C VAL A 5 11.31 4.30 -6.06
N LEU A 6 12.30 3.64 -5.47
CA LEU A 6 13.65 3.51 -6.02
C LEU A 6 13.89 2.09 -6.52
N PHE A 7 14.14 1.93 -7.82
CA PHE A 7 14.58 0.66 -8.41
C PHE A 7 16.10 0.57 -8.43
N VAL A 8 16.66 -0.51 -7.86
CA VAL A 8 18.10 -0.68 -7.77
C VAL A 8 18.55 -1.94 -8.51
N CYS A 9 19.62 -1.81 -9.30
CA CYS A 9 20.36 -2.95 -9.82
C CYS A 9 21.86 -2.63 -9.84
N THR A 10 22.71 -3.51 -10.35
CA THR A 10 24.16 -3.24 -10.37
C THR A 10 24.50 -2.09 -11.32
N ALA A 11 24.15 -2.24 -12.60
CA ALA A 11 24.64 -1.36 -13.66
C ALA A 11 23.74 -0.17 -14.00
N ASN A 12 22.49 -0.17 -13.55
CA ASN A 12 21.48 0.84 -13.91
C ASN A 12 21.44 1.18 -15.41
N SER A 13 21.53 0.14 -16.24
CA SER A 13 21.56 0.25 -17.70
C SER A 13 20.31 -0.33 -18.37
N ALA A 14 19.75 -1.42 -17.84
CA ALA A 14 18.63 -2.13 -18.45
C ALA A 14 17.43 -2.29 -17.50
N ARG A 15 17.45 -3.30 -16.61
CA ARG A 15 16.31 -3.69 -15.76
C ARG A 15 15.69 -2.54 -14.98
N SER A 16 16.50 -1.77 -14.26
CA SER A 16 16.01 -0.68 -13.42
C SER A 16 15.55 0.55 -14.22
N ILE A 17 16.17 0.81 -15.38
CA ILE A 17 15.73 1.85 -16.33
C ILE A 17 14.36 1.49 -16.91
N MET A 18 14.17 0.23 -17.31
CA MET A 18 12.88 -0.27 -17.76
C MET A 18 11.81 -0.16 -16.66
N ALA A 19 12.14 -0.57 -15.44
CA ALA A 19 11.22 -0.49 -14.31
C ALA A 19 10.81 0.96 -13.97
N GLU A 20 11.77 1.90 -13.97
CA GLU A 20 11.51 3.33 -13.75
C GLU A 20 10.52 3.88 -14.79
N ALA A 21 10.79 3.66 -16.08
CA ALA A 21 9.95 4.16 -17.17
C ALA A 21 8.51 3.62 -17.09
N ILE A 22 8.39 2.31 -16.85
CA ILE A 22 7.10 1.64 -16.74
C ILE A 22 6.30 2.20 -15.56
N LEU A 23 6.91 2.33 -14.37
CA LEU A 23 6.22 2.83 -13.18
C LEU A 23 5.84 4.31 -13.32
N ARG A 24 6.70 5.15 -13.91
CA ARG A 24 6.36 6.57 -14.17
C ARG A 24 5.08 6.70 -14.98
N GLN A 25 4.94 5.91 -16.03
CA GLN A 25 3.79 6.02 -16.93
C GLN A 25 2.53 5.34 -16.37
N LEU A 26 2.66 4.14 -15.80
CA LEU A 26 1.51 3.39 -15.26
C LEU A 26 1.03 3.92 -13.90
N GLY A 27 1.95 4.41 -13.06
CA GLY A 27 1.64 4.98 -11.76
C GLY A 27 1.16 6.43 -11.83
N GLY A 28 1.46 7.15 -12.91
CA GLY A 28 1.01 8.53 -13.12
C GLY A 28 1.41 9.48 -11.99
N ALA A 29 0.50 10.36 -11.58
CA ALA A 29 0.76 11.37 -10.55
C ALA A 29 0.85 10.80 -9.12
N ASP A 30 0.42 9.56 -8.91
CA ASP A 30 0.41 8.92 -7.59
C ASP A 30 1.78 8.32 -7.22
N PHE A 31 2.70 8.22 -8.19
CA PHE A 31 4.03 7.65 -7.99
C PHE A 31 5.15 8.56 -8.50
N VAL A 32 6.24 8.62 -7.74
CA VAL A 32 7.54 9.11 -8.23
C VAL A 32 8.47 7.91 -8.32
N ALA A 33 8.89 7.56 -9.53
CA ALA A 33 9.83 6.46 -9.76
C ALA A 33 11.20 6.99 -10.20
N GLU A 34 12.23 6.47 -9.55
CA GLU A 34 13.64 6.73 -9.79
C GLU A 34 14.40 5.41 -9.83
N SER A 35 15.59 5.38 -10.42
CA SER A 35 16.43 4.19 -10.42
C SER A 35 17.92 4.51 -10.26
N ALA A 36 18.67 3.53 -9.76
CA ALA A 36 20.08 3.69 -9.48
C ALA A 36 20.89 2.39 -9.59
N GLY A 37 22.21 2.56 -9.72
CA GLY A 37 23.21 1.51 -9.85
C GLY A 37 24.29 1.58 -8.78
N THR A 38 24.75 0.44 -8.26
CA THR A 38 25.97 0.40 -7.45
C THR A 38 27.22 0.70 -8.29
N GLU A 39 27.23 0.23 -9.54
CA GLU A 39 28.27 0.44 -10.54
C GLU A 39 27.64 0.91 -11.87
N PRO A 40 27.15 2.17 -11.96
CA PRO A 40 26.37 2.63 -13.11
C PRO A 40 27.13 2.58 -14.44
N ALA A 41 26.44 2.13 -15.48
CA ALA A 41 26.85 2.15 -16.88
C ALA A 41 25.82 2.93 -17.70
N GLN A 42 26.11 3.21 -18.98
CA GLN A 42 25.15 3.92 -19.82
C GLN A 42 23.85 3.10 -19.99
N PRO A 43 22.67 3.77 -20.10
CA PRO A 43 21.43 3.11 -20.49
C PRO A 43 21.63 2.28 -21.77
N ASP A 44 21.23 1.01 -21.74
CA ASP A 44 21.38 0.11 -22.88
C ASP A 44 20.32 0.46 -23.93
N GLU A 45 20.76 0.74 -25.15
CA GLU A 45 19.86 1.13 -26.26
C GLU A 45 18.76 0.10 -26.52
N ARG A 46 19.03 -1.19 -26.27
CA ARG A 46 18.04 -2.27 -26.46
C ARG A 46 16.97 -2.24 -25.39
N ALA A 47 17.30 -1.78 -24.18
CA ALA A 47 16.31 -1.56 -23.13
C ALA A 47 15.38 -0.38 -23.49
N LEU A 48 15.94 0.69 -24.05
CA LEU A 48 15.16 1.83 -24.54
C LEU A 48 14.25 1.41 -25.71
N ALA A 49 14.77 0.64 -26.67
CA ALA A 49 13.99 0.12 -27.79
C ALA A 49 12.83 -0.79 -27.34
N ALA A 50 13.06 -1.66 -26.34
CA ALA A 50 12.02 -2.52 -25.77
C ALA A 50 10.91 -1.70 -25.08
N LEU A 51 11.26 -0.60 -24.40
CA LEU A 51 10.29 0.32 -23.81
C LEU A 51 9.43 1.01 -24.87
N GLU A 52 10.07 1.55 -25.91
CA GLU A 52 9.38 2.24 -27.02
C GLU A 52 8.43 1.31 -27.75
N LYS A 53 8.84 0.06 -27.99
CA LYS A 53 8.00 -0.99 -28.59
C LYS A 53 6.74 -1.27 -27.77
N LEU A 54 6.81 -1.16 -26.45
CA LEU A 54 5.67 -1.31 -25.53
C LEU A 54 4.89 0.00 -25.32
N GLY A 55 5.31 1.10 -25.93
CA GLY A 55 4.65 2.40 -25.83
C GLY A 55 5.01 3.19 -24.56
N PHE A 56 6.17 2.93 -23.95
CA PHE A 56 6.66 3.71 -22.80
C PHE A 56 7.62 4.81 -23.22
N THR A 57 7.50 5.97 -22.57
CA THR A 57 8.38 7.12 -22.83
C THR A 57 9.77 6.90 -22.24
N THR A 58 10.82 7.16 -23.06
CA THR A 58 12.23 7.04 -22.67
C THR A 58 12.89 8.38 -22.31
N SER A 59 12.18 9.50 -22.51
CA SER A 59 12.67 10.84 -22.23
C SER A 59 13.02 11.05 -20.76
N GLY A 60 14.20 11.64 -20.51
CA GLY A 60 14.67 11.96 -19.15
C GLY A 60 15.16 10.77 -18.33
N LEU A 61 15.18 9.56 -18.89
CA LEU A 61 15.84 8.41 -18.27
C LEU A 61 17.36 8.61 -18.32
N ARG A 62 18.04 8.32 -17.20
CA ARG A 62 19.50 8.40 -17.10
C ARG A 62 20.00 7.33 -16.15
N SER A 63 21.25 6.93 -16.33
CA SER A 63 21.92 6.11 -15.34
C SER A 63 22.44 6.97 -14.19
N SER A 64 22.08 6.63 -12.95
CA SER A 64 22.42 7.36 -11.73
C SER A 64 23.11 6.42 -10.73
N ARG A 65 24.04 6.96 -9.93
CA ARG A 65 24.72 6.20 -8.88
C ARG A 65 23.86 6.11 -7.63
N LEU A 66 23.87 4.94 -7.00
CA LEU A 66 23.10 4.67 -5.77
C LEU A 66 23.42 5.67 -4.64
N ALA A 67 24.69 6.08 -4.52
CA ALA A 67 25.12 7.06 -3.53
C ALA A 67 24.49 8.46 -3.70
N GLU A 68 23.95 8.80 -4.87
CA GLU A 68 23.24 10.08 -5.08
C GLU A 68 21.92 10.14 -4.29
N PHE A 69 21.42 8.99 -3.86
CA PHE A 69 20.16 8.85 -3.15
C PHE A 69 20.34 8.73 -1.62
N ASP A 70 21.54 8.96 -1.12
CA ASP A 70 21.84 8.89 0.31
C ASP A 70 21.07 9.92 1.11
N GLY A 71 20.50 9.46 2.24
CA GLY A 71 19.66 10.29 3.10
C GLY A 71 18.27 10.62 2.53
N GLN A 72 17.97 10.17 1.31
CA GLN A 72 16.62 10.31 0.75
C GLN A 72 15.69 9.21 1.30
N GLN A 73 14.41 9.56 1.42
CA GLN A 73 13.34 8.65 1.87
C GLN A 73 12.49 8.20 0.70
N PHE A 74 12.29 6.90 0.60
CA PHE A 74 11.41 6.24 -0.35
C PHE A 74 10.41 5.38 0.41
N ASP A 75 9.19 5.29 -0.13
CA ASP A 75 8.19 4.38 0.41
C ASP A 75 8.54 2.92 0.07
N TYR A 76 9.17 2.70 -1.08
CA TYR A 76 9.66 1.38 -1.50
C TYR A 76 11.05 1.45 -2.15
N ILE A 77 11.93 0.54 -1.74
CA ILE A 77 13.19 0.23 -2.42
C ILE A 77 13.04 -1.15 -3.05
N ILE A 78 13.25 -1.24 -4.37
CA ILE A 78 13.04 -2.49 -5.11
C ILE A 78 14.33 -2.91 -5.80
N SER A 79 15.00 -3.94 -5.28
CA SER A 79 16.18 -4.52 -5.94
C SER A 79 15.77 -5.49 -7.04
N LEU A 80 16.36 -5.35 -8.23
CA LEU A 80 16.07 -6.18 -9.42
C LEU A 80 17.11 -7.27 -9.69
N CYS A 81 18.09 -7.43 -8.80
CA CYS A 81 19.10 -8.50 -8.87
C CYS A 81 19.61 -8.88 -7.49
N ASP A 82 20.01 -10.15 -7.32
CA ASP A 82 20.50 -10.66 -6.04
C ASP A 82 21.81 -10.02 -5.58
N ARG A 83 22.68 -9.63 -6.52
CA ARG A 83 24.00 -9.05 -6.20
C ARG A 83 23.87 -7.77 -5.37
N THR A 84 22.88 -6.93 -5.66
CA THR A 84 22.67 -5.66 -4.94
C THR A 84 21.89 -5.82 -3.64
N ARG A 85 21.35 -7.01 -3.36
CA ARG A 85 20.39 -7.22 -2.27
C ARG A 85 20.98 -6.91 -0.89
N HIS A 86 22.15 -7.44 -0.57
CA HIS A 86 22.78 -7.25 0.75
C HIS A 86 23.23 -5.81 1.00
N GLU A 87 23.85 -5.17 0.00
CA GLU A 87 24.33 -3.79 0.11
C GLU A 87 23.16 -2.81 0.24
N CYS A 88 22.11 -2.99 -0.56
CA CYS A 88 20.94 -2.11 -0.50
C CYS A 88 20.10 -2.35 0.76
N GLN A 89 19.96 -3.60 1.20
CA GLN A 89 19.16 -3.93 2.38
C GLN A 89 19.77 -3.34 3.66
N SER A 90 21.11 -3.31 3.78
CA SER A 90 21.76 -2.62 4.90
C SER A 90 21.67 -1.10 4.78
N ARG A 91 21.87 -0.56 3.57
CA ARG A 91 21.81 0.89 3.30
C ARG A 91 20.43 1.51 3.56
N PHE A 92 19.36 0.79 3.24
CA PHE A 92 17.97 1.27 3.37
C PHE A 92 17.15 0.47 4.40
N ALA A 93 17.80 -0.02 5.47
CA ALA A 93 17.20 -0.95 6.43
C ALA A 93 15.91 -0.44 7.11
N SER A 94 15.70 0.89 7.17
CA SER A 94 14.52 1.51 7.77
C SER A 94 13.33 1.71 6.81
N GLN A 95 13.44 1.28 5.55
CA GLN A 95 12.46 1.52 4.48
C GLN A 95 11.89 0.19 3.96
N ASN A 96 10.76 0.21 3.26
CA ASN A 96 10.16 -1.03 2.74
C ASN A 96 11.00 -1.57 1.57
N PHE A 97 11.70 -2.66 1.82
CA PHE A 97 12.59 -3.27 0.83
C PHE A 97 11.92 -4.49 0.17
N LEU A 98 11.90 -4.52 -1.16
CA LEU A 98 11.43 -5.64 -1.97
C LEU A 98 12.55 -6.15 -2.88
N ALA A 99 12.68 -7.47 -2.99
CA ALA A 99 13.58 -8.10 -3.95
C ALA A 99 12.78 -8.79 -5.05
N TRP A 100 12.94 -8.35 -6.29
CA TRP A 100 12.40 -9.00 -7.47
C TRP A 100 13.55 -9.56 -8.29
N ASP A 101 13.52 -10.86 -8.55
CA ASP A 101 14.56 -11.49 -9.35
C ASP A 101 14.16 -11.48 -10.84
N PHE A 102 15.05 -10.93 -11.66
CA PHE A 102 14.92 -10.91 -13.12
C PHE A 102 16.25 -11.29 -13.73
N ALA A 103 16.20 -12.25 -14.67
CA ALA A 103 17.34 -12.61 -15.49
C ALA A 103 17.93 -11.37 -16.18
N ASP A 104 19.26 -11.27 -16.22
CA ASP A 104 19.93 -10.13 -16.83
C ASP A 104 19.86 -10.23 -18.37
N PRO A 105 19.11 -9.33 -19.06
CA PRO A 105 19.00 -9.39 -20.51
C PRO A 105 20.32 -9.05 -21.21
N VAL A 106 21.21 -8.27 -20.56
CA VAL A 106 22.50 -7.88 -21.12
C VAL A 106 23.42 -9.09 -21.29
N ALA A 107 23.38 -10.02 -20.33
CA ALA A 107 24.21 -11.23 -20.35
C ALA A 107 23.88 -12.17 -21.52
N GLY A 108 22.61 -12.24 -21.93
CA GLY A 108 22.19 -13.09 -23.05
C GLY A 108 22.27 -12.41 -24.42
N ASN A 109 22.48 -11.09 -24.47
CA ASN A 109 22.85 -10.31 -25.66
C ASN A 109 21.89 -10.40 -26.87
N THR A 110 20.62 -10.79 -26.68
CA THR A 110 19.60 -10.81 -27.74
C THR A 110 18.46 -9.83 -27.46
N LEU A 111 17.91 -9.22 -28.52
CA LEU A 111 16.79 -8.25 -28.39
C LEU A 111 15.55 -8.86 -27.72
N GLU A 112 15.25 -10.13 -28.01
CA GLU A 112 14.11 -10.85 -27.42
C GLU A 112 14.18 -10.94 -25.89
N LEU A 113 15.39 -10.97 -25.31
CA LEU A 113 15.54 -10.98 -23.85
C LEU A 113 15.14 -9.64 -23.24
N PHE A 114 15.46 -8.52 -23.90
CA PHE A 114 15.03 -7.19 -23.45
C PHE A 114 13.50 -7.05 -23.53
N ASP A 115 12.90 -7.48 -24.64
CA ASP A 115 11.44 -7.49 -24.82
C ASP A 115 10.75 -8.32 -23.72
N ARG A 116 11.26 -9.52 -23.47
CA ARG A 116 10.72 -10.41 -22.42
C ARG A 116 10.88 -9.81 -21.04
N THR A 117 12.06 -9.26 -20.71
CA THR A 117 12.30 -8.62 -19.42
C THR A 117 11.40 -7.40 -19.22
N ALA A 118 11.20 -6.57 -20.25
CA ALA A 118 10.32 -5.41 -20.19
C ALA A 118 8.86 -5.82 -19.93
N LEU A 119 8.38 -6.89 -20.61
CA LEU A 119 7.04 -7.42 -20.39
C LEU A 119 6.85 -7.98 -18.98
N GLN A 120 7.82 -8.76 -18.49
CA GLN A 120 7.80 -9.30 -17.12
C GLN A 120 7.81 -8.19 -16.06
N LEU A 121 8.60 -7.13 -16.28
CA LEU A 121 8.60 -5.95 -15.41
C LEU A 121 7.26 -5.24 -15.45
N LYS A 122 6.65 -5.06 -16.63
CA LYS A 122 5.31 -4.47 -16.79
C LYS A 122 4.27 -5.23 -15.99
N GLU A 123 4.19 -6.55 -16.17
CA GLU A 123 3.24 -7.40 -15.43
C GLU A 123 3.48 -7.31 -13.91
N ARG A 124 4.74 -7.32 -13.46
CA ARG A 124 5.09 -7.21 -12.04
C ARG A 124 4.71 -5.86 -11.46
N ILE A 125 4.94 -4.78 -12.19
CA ILE A 125 4.58 -3.41 -11.79
C ILE A 125 3.06 -3.25 -11.77
N GLU A 126 2.32 -3.79 -12.75
CA GLU A 126 0.86 -3.79 -12.72
C GLU A 126 0.31 -4.54 -11.49
N MET A 127 0.90 -5.68 -11.14
CA MET A 127 0.55 -6.39 -9.90
C MET A 127 0.86 -5.55 -8.65
N PHE A 128 2.04 -4.93 -8.60
CA PHE A 128 2.44 -4.04 -7.51
C PHE A 128 1.47 -2.87 -7.35
N LEU A 129 1.11 -2.20 -8.44
CA LEU A 129 0.13 -1.12 -8.46
C LEU A 129 -1.25 -1.60 -7.97
N ARG A 130 -1.72 -2.78 -8.37
CA ARG A 130 -2.99 -3.35 -7.88
C ARG A 130 -2.96 -3.66 -6.39
N VAL A 131 -1.85 -4.21 -5.90
CA VAL A 131 -1.68 -4.47 -4.46
C VAL A 131 -1.67 -3.15 -3.70
N LEU A 132 -1.00 -2.12 -4.23
CA LEU A 132 -0.95 -0.80 -3.60
C LEU A 132 -2.24 -0.01 -3.74
N SER A 133 -3.03 -0.17 -4.80
CA SER A 133 -4.37 0.39 -4.86
C SER A 133 -5.27 -0.28 -3.84
N HIS A 134 -5.11 -1.60 -3.63
CA HIS A 134 -5.82 -2.34 -2.57
C HIS A 134 -5.26 -2.11 -1.16
N ALA A 135 -4.02 -1.64 -1.02
CA ALA A 135 -3.40 -1.26 0.25
C ALA A 135 -3.64 0.21 0.59
N SER A 136 -3.78 1.08 -0.41
CA SER A 136 -4.34 2.44 -0.32
C SER A 136 -5.81 2.36 0.12
N ASP A 137 -6.56 1.40 -0.44
CA ASP A 137 -7.85 0.93 0.11
C ASP A 137 -7.74 0.30 1.53
N ARG A 138 -6.55 0.18 2.14
CA ARG A 138 -6.35 -0.30 3.51
C ARG A 138 -5.48 0.62 4.38
N GLY A 139 -5.20 1.83 3.93
CA GLY A 139 -4.17 2.69 4.50
C GLY A 139 -4.45 4.17 4.33
N HIS A 140 -5.67 4.58 4.69
CA HIS A 140 -6.18 5.90 5.11
C HIS A 140 -7.66 5.92 4.73
N LEU A 141 -8.44 5.05 5.38
CA LEU A 141 -9.76 4.58 4.94
C LEU A 141 -10.88 5.63 4.92
N PHE A 142 -10.52 6.89 5.16
CA PHE A 142 -11.35 8.06 5.06
C PHE A 142 -10.60 9.23 4.41
N ASP A 143 -9.91 9.01 3.29
CA ASP A 143 -9.34 10.09 2.46
C ASP A 143 -10.39 11.14 2.06
N ARG A 144 -11.68 10.78 2.10
CA ARG A 144 -12.81 11.70 1.93
C ARG A 144 -13.83 11.50 3.05
N PRO A 145 -14.35 12.56 3.69
CA PRO A 145 -15.39 12.47 4.73
C PRO A 145 -16.64 11.69 4.29
N GLN A 146 -16.95 11.69 2.99
CA GLN A 146 -18.05 10.94 2.39
C GLN A 146 -18.02 9.44 2.75
N SER A 147 -16.83 8.83 2.71
CA SER A 147 -16.65 7.41 3.01
C SER A 147 -16.94 7.12 4.49
N PHE A 148 -16.57 8.04 5.38
CA PHE A 148 -16.86 7.97 6.81
C PHE A 148 -18.36 7.98 7.05
N PHE A 149 -19.07 8.95 6.50
CA PHE A 149 -20.52 9.04 6.66
C PHE A 149 -21.25 7.86 6.02
N LYS A 150 -20.80 7.34 4.87
CA LYS A 150 -21.38 6.13 4.26
C LYS A 150 -21.25 4.89 5.16
N ILE A 151 -20.17 4.77 5.92
CA ILE A 151 -19.99 3.68 6.88
C ILE A 151 -20.78 3.91 8.17
N MET A 152 -20.83 5.16 8.64
CA MET A 152 -21.60 5.53 9.82
C MET A 152 -23.12 5.52 9.59
N ALA A 153 -23.62 5.62 8.36
CA ALA A 153 -25.06 5.75 8.11
C ALA A 153 -25.89 4.45 8.30
N ASP A 154 -25.28 3.33 8.69
CA ASP A 154 -26.02 2.09 8.95
C ASP A 154 -26.37 1.97 10.45
N PRO A 155 -27.64 1.68 10.79
CA PRO A 155 -28.09 1.64 12.18
C PRO A 155 -27.33 0.61 13.06
N LEU A 156 -27.04 -0.57 12.52
CA LEU A 156 -26.37 -1.64 13.27
C LEU A 156 -24.90 -1.29 13.50
N ARG A 157 -24.22 -0.72 12.51
CA ARG A 157 -22.84 -0.24 12.68
C ARG A 157 -22.75 0.88 13.71
N LEU A 158 -23.67 1.84 13.71
CA LEU A 158 -23.71 2.88 14.75
C LEU A 158 -23.90 2.27 16.14
N GLN A 159 -24.83 1.33 16.28
CA GLN A 159 -25.07 0.67 17.56
C GLN A 159 -23.79 -0.04 18.06
N MET A 160 -23.11 -0.79 17.19
CA MET A 160 -21.85 -1.47 17.56
C MET A 160 -20.72 -0.47 17.89
N ILE A 161 -20.60 0.63 17.14
CA ILE A 161 -19.59 1.67 17.41
C ILE A 161 -19.86 2.34 18.76
N SER A 162 -21.11 2.67 19.08
CA SER A 162 -21.49 3.22 20.39
C SER A 162 -21.17 2.25 21.54
N LEU A 163 -21.48 0.96 21.39
CA LEU A 163 -21.15 -0.07 22.37
C LEU A 163 -19.64 -0.16 22.61
N LEU A 164 -18.85 -0.16 21.53
CA LEU A 164 -17.39 -0.19 21.58
C LEU A 164 -16.79 1.10 22.17
N ALA A 165 -17.38 2.26 21.90
CA ALA A 165 -16.96 3.53 22.50
C ALA A 165 -17.18 3.53 24.02
N GLN A 166 -18.25 2.89 24.50
CA GLN A 166 -18.59 2.82 25.93
C GLN A 166 -17.76 1.77 26.68
N HIS A 167 -17.52 0.61 26.09
CA HIS A 167 -16.89 -0.54 26.77
C HIS A 167 -15.41 -0.74 26.42
N GLY A 168 -14.89 0.01 25.44
CA GLY A 168 -13.50 -0.05 24.99
C GLY A 168 -13.20 -1.23 24.06
N GLU A 169 -13.36 -2.46 24.53
CA GLU A 169 -13.15 -3.70 23.76
C GLU A 169 -14.32 -4.68 23.95
N LEU A 170 -14.87 -5.25 22.86
CA LEU A 170 -15.95 -6.25 22.91
C LEU A 170 -15.68 -7.42 21.95
N CYS A 171 -16.11 -8.63 22.31
CA CYS A 171 -16.10 -9.77 21.40
C CYS A 171 -17.31 -9.78 20.46
N VAL A 172 -17.27 -10.64 19.44
CA VAL A 172 -18.43 -10.91 18.57
C VAL A 172 -19.62 -11.41 19.39
N CYS A 173 -19.37 -12.20 20.44
CA CYS A 173 -20.38 -12.70 21.37
C CYS A 173 -21.16 -11.57 22.06
N ASP A 174 -20.44 -10.65 22.70
CA ASP A 174 -21.03 -9.50 23.41
C ASP A 174 -21.89 -8.65 22.46
N LEU A 175 -21.41 -8.43 21.23
CA LEU A 175 -22.13 -7.64 20.24
C LEU A 175 -23.36 -8.36 19.70
N VAL A 176 -23.33 -9.68 19.54
CA VAL A 176 -24.50 -10.48 19.17
C VAL A 176 -25.57 -10.39 20.25
N GLU A 177 -25.17 -10.52 21.52
CA GLU A 177 -26.07 -10.40 22.66
C GLU A 177 -26.68 -9.00 22.77
N ALA A 178 -25.87 -7.95 22.69
CA ALA A 178 -26.32 -6.57 22.83
C ALA A 178 -27.15 -6.06 21.64
N THR A 179 -26.89 -6.54 20.42
CA THR A 179 -27.62 -6.10 19.21
C THR A 179 -28.83 -6.97 18.88
N GLY A 180 -28.92 -8.18 19.44
CA GLY A 180 -29.94 -9.18 19.10
C GLY A 180 -29.85 -9.70 17.65
N MET A 181 -28.75 -9.42 16.95
CA MET A 181 -28.54 -9.81 15.57
C MET A 181 -27.78 -11.14 15.46
N SER A 182 -27.94 -11.83 14.33
CA SER A 182 -27.21 -13.08 14.10
C SER A 182 -25.69 -12.86 13.97
N GLN A 183 -24.90 -13.83 14.45
CA GLN A 183 -23.44 -13.78 14.38
C GLN A 183 -22.88 -13.55 12.95
N PRO A 184 -23.41 -14.16 11.87
CA PRO A 184 -22.93 -13.87 10.51
C PRO A 184 -23.14 -12.41 10.11
N LYS A 185 -24.26 -11.80 10.53
CA LYS A 185 -24.56 -10.40 10.26
C LYS A 185 -23.59 -9.48 11.01
N VAL A 186 -23.44 -9.68 12.32
CA VAL A 186 -22.50 -8.92 13.16
C VAL A 186 -21.08 -9.04 12.63
N SER A 187 -20.61 -10.26 12.37
CA SER A 187 -19.27 -10.53 11.84
C SER A 187 -19.01 -9.82 10.51
N ARG A 188 -19.99 -9.82 9.58
CA ARG A 188 -19.88 -9.10 8.31
C ARG A 188 -19.71 -7.60 8.50
N HIS A 189 -20.48 -6.99 9.40
CA HIS A 189 -20.34 -5.56 9.68
C HIS A 189 -19.03 -5.24 10.41
N LEU A 190 -18.56 -6.08 11.33
CA LEU A 190 -17.26 -5.92 11.99
C LEU A 190 -16.09 -6.04 11.02
N ALA A 191 -16.14 -7.02 10.11
CA ALA A 191 -15.16 -7.15 9.03
C ALA A 191 -15.13 -5.87 8.20
N GLN A 192 -16.29 -5.36 7.79
CA GLN A 192 -16.36 -4.10 7.06
C GLN A 192 -15.81 -2.91 7.87
N LEU A 193 -16.20 -2.74 9.13
CA LEU A 193 -15.70 -1.65 9.96
C LEU A 193 -14.18 -1.69 10.17
N ARG A 194 -13.62 -2.90 10.28
CA ARG A 194 -12.17 -3.13 10.34
C ARG A 194 -11.49 -2.89 8.99
N ASP A 195 -12.09 -3.36 7.91
CA ASP A 195 -11.59 -3.14 6.55
C ASP A 195 -11.59 -1.65 6.21
N TYR A 196 -12.47 -0.85 6.84
CA TYR A 196 -12.50 0.63 6.81
C TYR A 196 -11.72 1.30 7.95
N GLY A 197 -10.96 0.55 8.76
CA GLY A 197 -10.00 1.09 9.71
C GLY A 197 -10.61 1.83 10.90
N LEU A 198 -11.94 1.81 11.05
CA LEU A 198 -12.62 2.31 12.25
C LEU A 198 -12.34 1.42 13.44
N LEU A 199 -12.22 0.11 13.19
CA LEU A 199 -11.93 -0.87 14.21
C LEU A 199 -10.58 -1.52 13.97
N ILE A 200 -9.95 -1.93 15.06
CA ILE A 200 -8.85 -2.88 15.07
C ILE A 200 -9.24 -4.08 15.91
N ASP A 201 -8.64 -5.22 15.60
CA ASP A 201 -8.90 -6.47 16.30
C ASP A 201 -7.68 -7.00 17.06
N ARG A 202 -7.93 -7.70 18.16
CA ARG A 202 -6.94 -8.42 18.95
C ARG A 202 -7.45 -9.83 19.21
N LYS A 203 -6.62 -10.83 18.91
CA LYS A 203 -6.91 -12.24 19.26
C LYS A 203 -6.47 -12.51 20.70
N THR A 204 -7.42 -12.94 21.54
CA THR A 204 -7.18 -13.36 22.92
C THR A 204 -7.70 -14.78 23.09
N ALA A 205 -6.79 -15.75 23.25
CA ALA A 205 -7.10 -17.17 23.32
C ALA A 205 -8.01 -17.65 22.16
N ARG A 206 -9.29 -17.93 22.45
CA ARG A 206 -10.27 -18.42 21.47
C ARG A 206 -11.10 -17.31 20.81
N TRP A 207 -11.01 -16.07 21.30
CA TRP A 207 -11.90 -14.99 20.91
C TRP A 207 -11.17 -13.85 20.18
N VAL A 208 -11.89 -13.18 19.29
CA VAL A 208 -11.45 -11.95 18.64
C VAL A 208 -12.20 -10.81 19.31
N HIS A 209 -11.45 -9.86 19.88
CA HIS A 209 -11.98 -8.64 20.45
C HIS A 209 -11.74 -7.49 19.49
N TYR A 210 -12.72 -6.60 19.39
CA TYR A 210 -12.67 -5.41 18.55
C TYR A 210 -12.64 -4.17 19.44
N ARG A 211 -11.94 -3.13 18.99
CA ARG A 211 -12.01 -1.77 19.56
C ARG A 211 -11.96 -0.71 18.48
N ILE A 212 -12.43 0.48 18.82
CA ILE A 212 -12.22 1.67 17.99
C ILE A 212 -10.71 1.91 17.83
N ASN A 213 -10.31 2.20 16.59
CA ASN A 213 -8.92 2.42 16.26
C ASN A 213 -8.37 3.68 16.98
N PRO A 214 -7.36 3.55 17.86
CA PRO A 214 -6.79 4.69 18.57
C PRO A 214 -5.96 5.61 17.66
N ALA A 215 -5.72 5.24 16.41
CA ALA A 215 -5.04 6.08 15.42
C ALA A 215 -6.01 6.87 14.52
N LEU A 216 -7.32 6.90 14.81
CA LEU A 216 -8.27 7.68 14.02
C LEU A 216 -7.95 9.18 14.05
N PRO A 217 -8.17 9.94 12.97
CA PRO A 217 -8.10 11.41 13.02
C PRO A 217 -9.06 12.02 14.06
N ASP A 218 -8.66 13.14 14.65
CA ASP A 218 -9.40 13.75 15.76
C ASP A 218 -10.82 14.18 15.38
N TRP A 219 -11.03 14.63 14.15
CA TRP A 219 -12.37 14.99 13.67
C TRP A 219 -13.33 13.79 13.65
N MET A 220 -12.84 12.58 13.35
CA MET A 220 -13.69 11.38 13.37
C MET A 220 -14.02 10.96 14.79
N ARG A 221 -13.02 11.00 15.69
CA ARG A 221 -13.24 10.75 17.11
C ARG A 221 -14.28 11.72 17.67
N HIS A 222 -14.17 12.99 17.31
CA HIS A 222 -15.15 14.01 17.72
C HIS A 222 -16.56 13.67 17.21
N VAL A 223 -16.71 13.29 15.93
CA VAL A 223 -18.03 12.89 15.40
C VAL A 223 -18.58 11.64 16.09
N ILE A 224 -17.75 10.60 16.32
CA ILE A 224 -18.18 9.39 17.02
C ILE A 224 -18.66 9.73 18.44
N ASN A 225 -17.92 10.57 19.17
CA ASN A 225 -18.28 11.00 20.51
C ASN A 225 -19.59 11.78 20.52
N THR A 226 -19.74 12.77 19.63
CA THR A 226 -20.98 13.55 19.49
C THR A 226 -22.18 12.64 19.19
N VAL A 227 -22.04 11.67 18.28
CA VAL A 227 -23.12 10.72 17.97
C VAL A 227 -23.45 9.84 19.18
N ASN A 228 -22.46 9.39 19.94
CA ASN A 228 -22.66 8.57 21.13
C ASN A 228 -23.40 9.35 22.22
N ASP A 229 -23.02 10.62 22.46
CA ASP A 229 -23.67 11.50 23.43
C ASP A 229 -25.16 11.70 23.11
N TYR A 230 -25.49 11.95 21.84
CA TYR A 230 -26.89 12.07 21.41
C TYR A 230 -27.68 10.75 21.53
N ASN A 231 -27.05 9.62 21.21
CA ASN A 231 -27.71 8.31 21.33
C ASN A 231 -27.98 7.93 22.80
N LEU A 232 -27.05 8.23 23.71
CA LEU A 232 -27.21 8.01 25.15
C LEU A 232 -28.36 8.84 25.72
N ASN A 233 -28.46 10.10 25.32
CA ASN A 233 -29.55 10.99 25.72
C ASN A 233 -30.92 10.55 25.19
N TYR A 234 -30.96 9.85 24.05
CA TYR A 234 -32.22 9.33 23.48
C TYR A 234 -32.68 8.04 24.16
N GLN A 235 -31.76 7.21 24.66
CA GLN A 235 -32.08 5.97 25.38
C GLN A 235 -32.53 6.22 26.83
N THR A 236 -32.10 7.31 27.46
CA THR A 236 -32.54 7.72 28.81
C THR A 236 -33.87 8.48 28.82
N ALA A 237 -34.38 8.90 27.66
CA ALA A 237 -35.65 9.61 27.51
C ALA A 237 -36.86 8.70 27.22
N ARG A 238 -36.70 7.37 27.33
CA ARG A 238 -37.77 6.35 27.22
C ARG A 238 -37.89 5.57 28.51
#